data_AF-A0AA37IBP2-F1
#
_entry.id   AF-A0AA37IBP2-F1
#
_cell.length_a   1.000
_cell.length_b   1.000
_cell.length_c   1.000
_cell.angle_alpha   90.00
_cell.angle_beta   90.00
_cell.angle_gamma   90.00
#
_symmetry.space_group_name_H-M   'P 1'
#
loop_
_entity.id
_entity.type
_entity.pdbx_description
1 polymer ?
#
loop_
_entity_poly.entity_id
_entity_poly.type
_entity_poly.pdbx_seq_one_letter_code
_entity_poly.pdbx_strand_id
1 'polypeptide(L)'
;MAGKLDGRVAVVTGSSSGNGRAIAVALAREGAKIVCSDLKRSALSAGYEADLDLDTDVAITKAGGTATFVSADASKAADVRNVIEHAVAAHGRLDITVNNAGVFTGLHSIIDETEEQYDFTMNVNAKGVWLGCKYAITQFMKQEPLKTSRVGTPEDVARAAVFLASDDAEWMTGSMLTVDGAFTAR
;
A
#
# COMPACT_ATOMS: atom_id res chain seq x y z
N MET A 1 -6.86 -0.57 -24.33
CA MET A 1 -6.35 -1.84 -23.75
C MET A 1 -6.62 -1.80 -22.26
N ALA A 2 -6.97 -2.93 -21.64
CA ALA A 2 -7.09 -3.01 -20.19
C ALA A 2 -5.71 -2.73 -19.53
N GLY A 3 -5.71 -1.98 -18.42
CA GLY A 3 -4.46 -1.66 -17.69
C GLY A 3 -3.83 -2.89 -17.06
N LYS A 4 -2.57 -2.78 -16.60
CA LYS A 4 -1.78 -3.91 -16.06
C LYS A 4 -2.41 -4.54 -14.81
N LEU A 5 -3.29 -3.81 -14.13
CA LEU A 5 -3.94 -4.19 -12.87
C LEU A 5 -5.46 -4.28 -13.01
N ASP A 6 -5.97 -4.43 -14.23
CA ASP A 6 -7.41 -4.52 -14.47
C ASP A 6 -8.07 -5.60 -13.60
N GLY A 7 -9.12 -5.19 -12.88
CA GLY A 7 -9.87 -6.05 -11.97
C GLY A 7 -9.18 -6.43 -10.67
N ARG A 8 -7.94 -5.99 -10.42
CA ARG A 8 -7.24 -6.19 -9.13
C ARG A 8 -7.86 -5.35 -8.03
N VAL A 9 -7.83 -5.85 -6.80
CA VAL A 9 -8.25 -5.09 -5.60
C VAL A 9 -7.05 -4.76 -4.74
N ALA A 10 -6.85 -3.47 -4.43
CA ALA A 10 -5.73 -2.99 -3.64
C ALA A 10 -6.18 -2.24 -2.39
N VAL A 11 -5.52 -2.51 -1.27
CA VAL A 11 -5.55 -1.65 -0.07
C VAL A 11 -4.25 -0.84 -0.02
N VAL A 12 -4.36 0.46 0.22
CA VAL A 12 -3.19 1.36 0.39
C VAL A 12 -3.36 2.14 1.69
N THR A 13 -2.48 1.90 2.67
CA THR A 13 -2.50 2.62 3.95
C THR A 13 -1.71 3.94 3.86
N GLY A 14 -2.12 4.95 4.63
CA GLY A 14 -1.54 6.30 4.56
C GLY A 14 -1.79 6.97 3.20
N SER A 15 -2.95 6.71 2.59
CA SER A 15 -3.24 7.12 1.21
C SER A 15 -4.05 8.40 1.07
N SER A 16 -4.32 9.11 2.16
CA SER A 16 -4.97 10.42 2.07
C SER A 16 -4.02 11.51 1.54
N SER A 17 -2.70 11.29 1.62
CA SER A 17 -1.71 12.19 1.03
C SER A 17 -0.37 11.52 0.69
N GLY A 18 0.56 12.27 0.12
CA GLY A 18 1.95 11.93 -0.17
C GLY A 18 2.10 10.68 -1.03
N ASN A 19 3.07 9.85 -0.66
CA ASN A 19 3.41 8.62 -1.39
C ASN A 19 2.22 7.66 -1.48
N GLY A 20 1.44 7.50 -0.41
CA GLY A 20 0.28 6.61 -0.41
C GLY A 20 -0.79 7.06 -1.40
N ARG A 21 -1.07 8.36 -1.48
CA ARG A 21 -1.97 8.92 -2.49
C ARG A 21 -1.44 8.70 -3.90
N ALA A 22 -0.17 9.00 -4.14
CA ALA A 22 0.47 8.81 -5.46
C ALA A 22 0.38 7.34 -5.91
N ILE A 23 0.66 6.39 -5.00
CA ILE A 23 0.53 4.95 -5.25
C ILE A 23 -0.93 4.58 -5.55
N ALA A 24 -1.88 5.01 -4.72
CA ALA A 24 -3.30 4.73 -4.92
C ALA A 24 -3.80 5.19 -6.31
N VAL A 25 -3.44 6.41 -6.72
CA VAL A 25 -3.79 6.96 -8.04
C VAL A 25 -3.10 6.18 -9.17
N ALA A 26 -1.82 5.82 -9.02
CA ALA A 26 -1.09 5.05 -10.03
C ALA A 26 -1.69 3.65 -10.23
N LEU A 27 -2.01 2.93 -9.14
CA LEU A 27 -2.67 1.63 -9.22
C LEU A 27 -4.06 1.73 -9.88
N ALA A 28 -4.83 2.76 -9.55
CA ALA A 28 -6.14 3.00 -10.16
C ALA A 28 -6.06 3.26 -11.67
N ARG A 29 -5.06 4.01 -12.13
CA ARG A 29 -4.82 4.25 -13.57
C ARG A 29 -4.53 2.97 -14.34
N GLU A 30 -3.95 1.97 -13.68
CA GLU A 30 -3.72 0.63 -14.24
C GLU A 30 -4.95 -0.29 -14.11
N GLY A 31 -6.09 0.20 -13.62
CA GLY A 31 -7.36 -0.52 -13.56
C GLY A 31 -7.67 -1.21 -12.23
N ALA A 32 -6.87 -1.01 -11.19
CA ALA A 32 -7.16 -1.56 -9.86
C ALA A 32 -8.31 -0.82 -9.18
N LYS A 33 -9.11 -1.55 -8.40
CA LYS A 33 -10.10 -1.01 -7.45
C LYS A 33 -9.39 -0.74 -6.13
N ILE A 34 -9.50 0.48 -5.61
CA ILE A 34 -8.69 0.94 -4.48
C ILE A 34 -9.52 1.10 -3.21
N VAL A 35 -9.01 0.56 -2.11
CA VAL A 35 -9.45 0.92 -0.75
C VAL A 35 -8.36 1.81 -0.16
N CYS A 36 -8.64 3.12 -0.13
CA CYS A 36 -7.81 4.12 0.53
C CYS A 36 -8.04 4.02 2.04
N SER A 37 -6.96 4.06 2.82
CA SER A 37 -7.04 3.98 4.27
C SER A 37 -6.02 4.89 4.93
N ASP A 38 -6.48 5.63 5.95
CA ASP A 38 -5.68 6.58 6.72
C ASP A 38 -6.45 6.95 8.00
N LEU A 39 -5.83 7.72 8.91
CA LEU A 39 -6.48 8.23 10.13
C LEU A 39 -7.59 9.24 9.83
N LYS A 40 -7.43 10.00 8.74
CA LYS A 40 -8.39 11.00 8.27
C LYS A 40 -8.48 10.93 6.75
N ARG A 41 -9.64 11.25 6.20
CA ARG A 41 -9.86 11.19 4.74
C ARG A 41 -9.14 12.30 3.97
N SER A 42 -9.08 13.49 4.55
CA SER A 42 -8.49 14.65 3.91
C SER A 42 -6.96 14.60 3.92
N ALA A 43 -6.36 15.18 2.88
CA ALA A 43 -4.92 15.33 2.78
C ALA A 43 -4.33 16.13 3.96
N LEU A 44 -3.02 16.00 4.16
CA LEU A 44 -2.29 16.92 5.03
C LEU A 44 -2.30 18.32 4.41
N SER A 45 -2.55 19.36 5.21
CA SER A 45 -2.58 20.74 4.73
C SER A 45 -1.22 21.21 4.19
N ALA A 46 -0.13 20.59 4.63
CA ALA A 46 1.22 20.77 4.11
C ALA A 46 1.65 19.64 3.15
N GLY A 47 0.68 18.99 2.49
CA GLY A 47 0.93 17.97 1.48
C GLY A 47 1.58 18.54 0.22
N TYR A 48 2.08 17.67 -0.64
CA TYR A 48 2.79 18.02 -1.89
C TYR A 48 1.88 18.00 -3.12
N GLU A 49 0.60 17.69 -2.94
CA GLU A 49 -0.36 17.54 -4.01
C GLU A 49 -0.86 18.88 -4.53
N ALA A 50 -1.09 18.95 -5.83
CA ALA A 50 -1.64 20.16 -6.46
C ALA A 50 -3.10 20.43 -6.04
N ASP A 51 -3.82 19.41 -5.59
CA ASP A 51 -5.25 19.41 -5.30
C ASP A 51 -5.56 18.92 -3.87
N LEU A 52 -5.00 19.63 -2.87
CA LEU A 52 -5.13 19.31 -1.43
C LEU A 52 -6.58 19.26 -0.93
N ASP A 53 -7.50 19.98 -1.58
CA ASP A 53 -8.92 20.00 -1.23
C ASP A 53 -9.70 18.77 -1.74
N LEU A 54 -9.07 17.92 -2.56
CA LEU A 54 -9.70 16.75 -3.13
C LEU A 54 -9.22 15.49 -2.42
N ASP A 55 -10.12 14.78 -1.74
CA ASP A 55 -9.83 13.48 -1.13
C ASP A 55 -9.38 12.46 -2.21
N THR A 56 -8.42 11.59 -1.87
CA THR A 56 -7.81 10.64 -2.83
C THR A 56 -8.83 9.74 -3.51
N ASP A 57 -9.79 9.18 -2.77
CA ASP A 57 -10.81 8.30 -3.33
C ASP A 57 -11.74 9.06 -4.30
N VAL A 58 -12.06 10.33 -4.00
CA VAL A 58 -12.83 11.20 -4.89
C VAL A 58 -12.04 11.54 -6.15
N ALA A 59 -10.74 11.83 -6.04
CA ALA A 59 -9.87 12.07 -7.18
C ALA A 59 -9.83 10.87 -8.14
N ILE A 60 -9.68 9.66 -7.59
CA ILE A 60 -9.69 8.42 -8.36
C ILE A 60 -11.04 8.21 -9.05
N THR A 61 -12.17 8.39 -8.34
CA THR A 61 -13.50 8.22 -8.93
C THR A 61 -13.80 9.26 -10.01
N LYS A 62 -13.41 10.53 -9.82
CA LYS A 62 -13.54 11.57 -10.86
C LYS A 62 -12.73 11.25 -12.12
N ALA A 63 -11.60 10.55 -11.99
CA ALA A 63 -10.80 10.08 -13.11
C ALA A 63 -11.34 8.80 -13.76
N GLY A 64 -12.50 8.30 -13.34
CA GLY A 64 -13.13 7.09 -13.88
C GLY A 64 -12.68 5.78 -13.21
N GLY A 65 -11.85 5.85 -12.17
CA GLY A 65 -11.45 4.69 -11.37
C GLY A 65 -12.49 4.30 -10.32
N THR A 66 -12.23 3.21 -9.60
CA THR A 66 -13.06 2.78 -8.46
C THR A 66 -12.25 2.93 -7.18
N ALA A 67 -12.74 3.72 -6.22
CA ALA A 67 -12.11 3.87 -4.92
C ALA A 67 -13.12 4.06 -3.79
N THR A 68 -12.75 3.65 -2.57
CA THR A 68 -13.45 3.96 -1.33
C THR A 68 -12.46 4.35 -0.24
N PHE A 69 -12.91 5.07 0.79
CA PHE A 69 -12.09 5.41 1.96
C PHE A 69 -12.54 4.64 3.22
N VAL A 70 -11.58 4.16 4.01
CA VAL A 70 -11.80 3.55 5.32
C VAL A 70 -10.84 4.16 6.35
N SER A 71 -11.41 4.81 7.38
CA SER A 71 -10.62 5.34 8.50
C SER A 71 -9.99 4.20 9.29
N ALA A 72 -8.68 4.25 9.52
CA ALA A 72 -7.97 3.23 10.28
C ALA A 72 -6.67 3.75 10.88
N ASP A 73 -6.40 3.36 12.13
CA ASP A 73 -5.07 3.45 12.72
C ASP A 73 -4.27 2.17 12.38
N ALA A 74 -3.23 2.32 11.55
CA ALA A 74 -2.40 1.21 11.10
C ALA A 74 -1.70 0.46 12.26
N SER A 75 -1.56 1.08 13.44
CA SER A 75 -0.99 0.45 14.63
C SER A 75 -1.98 -0.48 15.37
N LYS A 76 -3.26 -0.45 15.01
CA LYS A 76 -4.35 -1.18 15.68
C LYS A 76 -4.79 -2.38 14.84
N ALA A 77 -4.69 -3.56 15.46
CA ALA A 77 -5.04 -4.82 14.79
C ALA A 77 -6.51 -4.91 14.35
N ALA A 78 -7.43 -4.29 15.10
CA ALA A 78 -8.85 -4.27 14.75
C ALA A 78 -9.10 -3.44 13.49
N ASP A 79 -8.54 -2.24 13.43
CA ASP A 79 -8.66 -1.32 12.31
C ASP A 79 -8.07 -1.92 11.02
N VAL A 80 -6.84 -2.43 11.09
CA VAL A 80 -6.20 -3.06 9.91
C VAL A 80 -7.02 -4.24 9.41
N ARG A 81 -7.56 -5.08 10.31
CA ARG A 81 -8.45 -6.18 9.93
C ARG A 81 -9.72 -5.67 9.24
N ASN A 82 -10.35 -4.64 9.80
CA ASN A 82 -11.55 -4.03 9.25
C ASN A 82 -11.33 -3.49 7.83
N VAL A 83 -10.18 -2.87 7.54
CA VAL A 83 -9.84 -2.40 6.18
C VAL A 83 -9.77 -3.57 5.19
N ILE A 84 -9.14 -4.68 5.58
CA ILE A 84 -9.06 -5.89 4.73
C ILE A 84 -10.47 -6.48 4.51
N GLU A 85 -11.26 -6.61 5.59
CA GLU A 85 -12.63 -7.13 5.51
C GLU A 85 -13.54 -6.25 4.64
N HIS A 86 -13.38 -4.93 4.71
CA HIS A 86 -14.08 -3.98 3.83
C HIS A 86 -13.74 -4.20 2.36
N ALA A 87 -12.46 -4.37 2.01
CA ALA A 87 -12.04 -4.66 0.64
C ALA A 87 -12.70 -5.94 0.10
N VAL A 88 -12.73 -6.99 0.92
CA VAL A 88 -13.37 -8.27 0.58
C VAL A 88 -14.89 -8.12 0.47
N ALA A 89 -15.53 -7.39 1.38
CA ALA A 89 -16.98 -7.17 1.32
C ALA A 89 -17.39 -6.36 0.07
N ALA A 90 -16.61 -5.34 -0.29
CA ALA A 90 -16.92 -4.46 -1.42
C ALA A 90 -16.58 -5.09 -2.78
N HIS A 91 -15.56 -5.95 -2.86
CA HIS A 91 -15.00 -6.40 -4.13
C HIS A 91 -14.80 -7.91 -4.26
N GLY A 92 -15.10 -8.67 -3.20
CA GLY A 92 -15.04 -10.13 -3.14
C GLY A 92 -13.65 -10.72 -2.91
N ARG A 93 -12.59 -9.91 -2.91
CA ARG A 93 -11.19 -10.36 -2.79
C ARG A 93 -10.26 -9.23 -2.37
N LEU A 94 -9.01 -9.57 -2.07
CA LEU A 94 -7.88 -8.66 -1.99
C LEU A 94 -6.73 -9.21 -2.83
N ASP A 95 -6.04 -8.40 -3.62
CA ASP A 95 -4.90 -8.85 -4.44
C ASP A 95 -3.59 -8.14 -4.10
N ILE A 96 -3.67 -6.90 -3.63
CA ILE A 96 -2.53 -6.03 -3.38
C ILE A 96 -2.71 -5.39 -2.01
N THR A 97 -1.68 -5.43 -1.17
CA THR A 97 -1.59 -4.58 0.03
C THR A 97 -0.35 -3.72 -0.08
N VAL A 98 -0.51 -2.41 0.09
CA VAL A 98 0.58 -1.45 0.17
C VAL A 98 0.57 -0.90 1.59
N ASN A 99 1.50 -1.40 2.41
CA ASN A 99 1.69 -0.94 3.78
C ASN A 99 2.58 0.32 3.76
N ASN A 100 1.98 1.47 3.43
CA ASN A 100 2.69 2.73 3.27
C ASN A 100 2.56 3.67 4.48
N ALA A 101 1.51 3.54 5.29
CA ALA A 101 1.33 4.38 6.48
C ALA A 101 2.60 4.41 7.34
N GLY A 102 3.09 5.61 7.60
CA GLY A 102 4.33 5.83 8.31
C GLY A 102 4.34 7.18 9.02
N VAL A 103 5.06 7.23 10.12
CA VAL A 103 5.30 8.45 10.91
C VAL A 103 6.79 8.70 11.05
N PHE A 104 7.11 9.98 11.18
CA PHE A 104 8.46 10.45 11.40
C PHE A 104 8.43 11.46 12.55
N THR A 105 9.09 11.15 13.65
CA THR A 105 9.11 11.95 14.88
C THR A 105 10.21 13.01 14.91
N GLY A 106 10.96 13.17 13.81
CA GLY A 106 12.06 14.12 13.69
C GLY A 106 13.44 13.45 13.66
N LEU A 107 14.47 14.20 13.27
CA LEU A 107 15.86 13.77 13.41
C LEU A 107 16.32 14.13 14.83
N HIS A 108 16.57 13.12 15.65
CA HIS A 108 17.09 13.27 17.00
C HIS A 108 18.41 12.52 17.14
N SER A 109 19.24 12.95 18.10
CA SER A 109 20.30 12.08 18.61
C SER A 109 19.65 10.91 19.35
N ILE A 110 20.26 9.72 19.29
CA ILE A 110 19.71 8.53 19.96
C ILE A 110 19.55 8.70 21.48
N ILE A 111 20.37 9.56 22.09
CA ILE A 111 20.28 9.85 23.53
C ILE A 111 19.14 10.82 23.89
N ASP A 112 18.58 11.51 22.89
CA ASP A 112 17.49 12.48 23.06
C ASP A 112 16.13 11.91 22.60
N GLU A 113 16.13 10.78 21.90
CA GLU A 113 14.92 10.08 21.50
C GLU A 113 14.23 9.48 22.72
N THR A 114 12.95 9.81 22.90
CA THR A 114 12.16 9.27 24.02
C THR A 114 11.60 7.89 23.68
N GLU A 115 11.37 7.07 24.70
CA GLU A 115 10.68 5.78 24.53
C GLU A 115 9.30 5.96 23.87
N GLU A 116 8.59 7.05 24.16
CA GLU A 116 7.31 7.36 23.54
C GLU A 116 7.43 7.59 22.02
N GLN A 117 8.46 8.32 21.58
CA GLN A 117 8.71 8.56 20.14
C GLN A 117 9.12 7.27 19.43
N TYR A 118 9.98 6.47 20.07
CA TYR A 118 10.39 5.16 19.57
C TYR A 118 9.19 4.24 19.44
N ASP A 119 8.41 4.08 20.50
CA ASP A 119 7.23 3.21 20.52
C ASP A 119 6.19 3.65 19.51
N PHE A 120 5.93 4.96 19.38
CA PHE A 120 5.01 5.47 18.37
C PHE A 120 5.47 5.10 16.95
N THR A 121 6.74 5.35 16.64
CA THR A 121 7.34 5.04 15.34
C THR A 121 7.30 3.54 15.05
N MET A 122 7.70 2.70 16.00
CA MET A 122 7.72 1.26 15.84
C MET A 122 6.31 0.66 15.76
N ASN A 123 5.35 1.20 16.50
CA ASN A 123 3.95 0.76 16.45
C ASN A 123 3.31 1.03 15.10
N VAL A 124 3.63 2.14 14.43
CA VAL A 124 3.11 2.45 13.10
C VAL A 124 3.97 1.78 12.01
N ASN A 125 5.26 2.09 11.95
CA ASN A 125 6.12 1.77 10.80
C ASN A 125 6.52 0.29 10.74
N ALA A 126 6.70 -0.38 11.89
CA ALA A 126 7.10 -1.78 11.92
C ALA A 126 5.89 -2.70 12.19
N LYS A 127 5.21 -2.49 13.32
CA LYS A 127 4.04 -3.30 13.69
C LYS A 127 2.88 -3.11 12.72
N GLY A 128 2.64 -1.89 12.22
CA GLY A 128 1.58 -1.65 11.23
C GLY A 128 1.81 -2.41 9.93
N VAL A 129 3.05 -2.45 9.43
CA VAL A 129 3.43 -3.29 8.28
C VAL A 129 3.20 -4.77 8.58
N TRP A 130 3.64 -5.24 9.75
CA TRP A 130 3.42 -6.63 10.17
C TRP A 130 1.92 -6.98 10.24
N LEU A 131 1.08 -6.11 10.80
CA LEU A 131 -0.38 -6.30 10.86
C LEU A 131 -0.99 -6.34 9.46
N GLY A 132 -0.59 -5.43 8.56
CA GLY A 132 -1.03 -5.39 7.18
C GLY A 132 -0.71 -6.70 6.45
N CYS A 133 0.55 -7.16 6.53
CA CYS A 133 0.96 -8.45 5.98
C CYS A 133 0.16 -9.62 6.59
N LYS A 134 0.04 -9.68 7.92
CA LYS A 134 -0.68 -10.74 8.63
C LYS A 134 -2.10 -10.89 8.12
N TYR A 135 -2.87 -9.80 8.06
CA TYR A 135 -4.29 -9.88 7.67
C TYR A 135 -4.48 -10.02 6.15
N ALA A 136 -3.64 -9.36 5.33
CA ALA A 136 -3.69 -9.52 3.88
C ALA A 136 -3.33 -10.96 3.45
N ILE A 137 -2.24 -11.53 3.97
CA ILE A 137 -1.84 -12.92 3.67
C ILE A 137 -2.89 -13.90 4.17
N THR A 138 -3.46 -13.68 5.37
CA THR A 138 -4.59 -14.48 5.86
C THR A 138 -5.76 -14.48 4.87
N GLN A 139 -6.07 -13.34 4.24
CA GLN A 139 -7.10 -13.26 3.22
C GLN A 139 -6.66 -13.92 1.89
N PHE A 140 -5.42 -13.71 1.44
CA PHE A 140 -4.88 -14.35 0.23
C PHE A 140 -4.98 -15.88 0.29
N MET A 141 -4.76 -16.47 1.46
CA MET A 141 -4.87 -17.91 1.67
C MET A 141 -6.31 -18.45 1.64
N LYS A 142 -7.33 -17.58 1.75
CA LYS A 142 -8.75 -17.97 1.76
C LYS A 142 -9.41 -17.86 0.38
N GLN A 143 -8.72 -17.30 -0.60
CA GLN A 143 -9.29 -17.01 -1.91
C GLN A 143 -8.57 -17.80 -3.00
N GLU A 144 -9.27 -18.02 -4.11
CA GLU A 144 -8.67 -18.63 -5.29
C GLU A 144 -7.51 -17.75 -5.81
N PRO A 145 -6.34 -18.37 -6.11
CA PRO A 145 -5.24 -17.68 -6.75
C PRO A 145 -5.70 -17.00 -8.05
N LEU A 146 -4.95 -15.97 -8.44
CA LEU A 146 -5.21 -15.31 -9.71
C LEU A 146 -4.96 -16.28 -10.86
N LYS A 147 -5.70 -16.13 -11.97
CA LYS A 147 -5.45 -16.94 -13.18
C LYS A 147 -4.01 -16.79 -13.71
N THR A 148 -3.35 -15.69 -13.34
CA THR A 148 -1.95 -15.39 -13.66
C THR A 148 -0.95 -16.01 -12.69
N SER A 149 -1.39 -16.59 -11.57
CA SER A 149 -0.52 -17.25 -10.59
C SER A 149 0.06 -18.53 -11.19
N ARG A 150 1.40 -18.64 -11.17
CA ARG A 150 2.16 -19.78 -11.71
C ARG A 150 3.50 -19.91 -10.99
N VAL A 151 4.19 -21.03 -11.20
CA VAL A 151 5.61 -21.14 -10.84
C VAL A 151 6.41 -20.10 -11.63
N GLY A 152 7.38 -19.47 -10.96
CA GLY A 152 8.25 -18.46 -11.57
C GLY A 152 9.14 -19.02 -12.68
N THR A 153 9.52 -18.18 -13.63
CA THR A 153 10.50 -18.48 -14.69
C THR A 153 11.68 -17.49 -14.59
N PRO A 154 12.85 -17.78 -15.18
CA PRO A 154 13.98 -16.84 -15.19
C PRO A 154 13.62 -15.42 -15.68
N GLU A 155 12.65 -15.31 -16.60
CA GLU A 155 12.18 -14.03 -17.13
C GLU A 155 11.53 -13.14 -16.06
N ASP A 156 10.98 -13.71 -14.98
CA ASP A 156 10.41 -12.93 -13.88
C ASP A 156 11.50 -12.12 -13.15
N VAL A 157 12.68 -12.72 -12.96
CA VAL A 157 13.85 -12.06 -12.39
C VAL A 157 14.45 -11.06 -13.38
N ALA A 158 14.53 -11.43 -14.67
CA ALA A 158 15.07 -10.55 -15.70
C ALA A 158 14.29 -9.23 -15.82
N ARG A 159 12.95 -9.25 -15.72
CA ARG A 159 12.13 -8.03 -15.74
C ARG A 159 12.39 -7.13 -14.54
N ALA A 160 12.60 -7.70 -13.36
CA ALA A 160 12.96 -6.93 -12.17
C ALA A 160 14.36 -6.28 -12.32
N ALA A 161 15.32 -6.99 -12.91
CA ALA A 161 16.64 -6.46 -13.19
C ALA A 161 16.59 -5.29 -14.19
N VAL A 162 15.77 -5.39 -15.25
CA VAL A 162 15.56 -4.29 -16.21
C VAL A 162 14.93 -3.08 -15.52
N PHE A 163 13.93 -3.27 -14.68
CA PHE A 163 13.32 -2.18 -13.89
C PHE A 163 14.35 -1.48 -13.00
N LEU A 164 15.14 -2.23 -12.23
CA LEU A 164 16.17 -1.65 -11.35
C LEU A 164 17.29 -0.92 -12.12
N ALA A 165 17.51 -1.26 -13.38
CA ALA A 165 18.53 -0.65 -14.24
C ALA A 165 17.99 0.48 -15.13
N SER A 166 16.67 0.72 -15.15
CA SER A 166 16.06 1.77 -15.97
C SER A 166 15.80 3.05 -15.16
N ASP A 167 15.44 4.11 -15.87
CA ASP A 167 15.04 5.39 -15.27
C ASP A 167 13.77 5.26 -14.40
N ASP A 168 12.99 4.18 -14.54
CA ASP A 168 11.84 3.91 -13.66
C ASP A 168 12.25 3.69 -12.19
N ALA A 169 13.54 3.41 -11.95
CA ALA A 169 14.13 3.21 -10.62
C ALA A 169 15.14 4.33 -10.26
N GLU A 170 15.05 5.52 -10.85
CA GLU A 170 16.02 6.62 -10.67
C GLU A 170 16.24 7.03 -9.20
N TRP A 171 15.26 6.78 -8.33
CA TRP A 171 15.33 7.09 -6.89
C TRP A 171 15.53 5.86 -5.99
N MET A 172 15.89 4.70 -6.58
CA MET A 172 16.14 3.46 -5.85
C MET A 172 17.64 3.15 -5.82
N THR A 173 18.28 3.37 -4.66
CA THR A 173 19.68 3.00 -4.42
C THR A 173 19.79 2.18 -3.13
N GLY A 174 20.58 1.10 -3.14
CA GLY A 174 20.82 0.26 -1.96
C GLY A 174 19.61 -0.52 -1.46
N SER A 175 18.58 -0.68 -2.29
CA SER A 175 17.32 -1.36 -1.95
C SER A 175 17.27 -2.79 -2.48
N MET A 176 16.45 -3.64 -1.85
CA MET A 176 16.20 -5.02 -2.28
C MET A 176 14.80 -5.16 -2.89
N LEU A 177 14.69 -5.80 -4.05
CA LEU A 177 13.43 -6.17 -4.68
C LEU A 177 13.30 -7.70 -4.70
N THR A 178 12.44 -8.24 -3.85
CA THR A 178 12.23 -9.70 -3.74
C THR A 178 11.34 -10.22 -4.88
N VAL A 179 11.83 -11.24 -5.59
CA VAL A 179 11.10 -11.93 -6.68
C VAL A 179 11.12 -13.43 -6.43
N ASP A 180 10.14 -13.95 -5.68
CA ASP A 180 10.19 -15.31 -5.15
C ASP A 180 8.83 -16.05 -5.17
N GLY A 181 7.79 -15.44 -5.72
CA GLY A 181 6.44 -16.02 -5.74
C GLY A 181 5.82 -16.17 -4.35
N ALA A 182 6.15 -15.27 -3.41
CA ALA A 182 5.71 -15.27 -2.01
C ALA A 182 6.28 -16.44 -1.19
N PHE A 183 7.47 -16.93 -1.53
CA PHE A 183 8.17 -17.97 -0.77
C PHE A 183 8.57 -17.49 0.64
N THR A 184 9.13 -16.29 0.76
CA THR A 184 9.54 -15.69 2.05
C THR A 184 8.37 -15.12 2.86
N ALA A 185 7.14 -15.19 2.33
CA ALA A 185 5.93 -14.76 3.04
C ALA A 185 5.26 -15.89 3.84
N ARG A 186 5.82 -17.11 3.80
CA ARG A 186 5.33 -18.30 4.51
C ARG A 186 5.93 -18.45 5.90
#